data_AF-A0A418YHC4-F1
#
_entry.id   AF-A0A418YHC4-F1
#
_cell.length_a   1.000
_cell.length_b   1.000
_cell.length_c   1.000
_cell.angle_alpha   90.00
_cell.angle_beta   90.00
_cell.angle_gamma   90.00
#
_symmetry.space_group_name_H-M   'P 1'
#
loop_
_entity.id
_entity.type
_entity.pdbx_description
1 polymer ?
#
loop_
_entity_poly.entity_id
_entity_poly.type
_entity_poly.pdbx_seq_one_letter_code
_entity_poly.pdbx_strand_id
1 'polypeptide(L)'
;MKPPIFLSAICLLLSACSENDLAFYQTHIEDAKAKLLSCRLTTETNDNECYAAKVAVDQYAVKHAYSIKQQVIAKQQTQYKAFIAEFSKLPYRDFLQQADACSWSDLSPKCQALNELKEAVLAKEIARLKLNFKSVEMDQYQRQACRGGISFNKDVCHAATVAMRQQKTEAISRYLANKEVLAKDFTACRLEFYQAIEKDQFKNEKGFLNNRYHCYLAAKAANQLGVYSLNESLDVN
;
A
#
# COMPACT_ATOMS: atom_id res chain seq x y z
N MET A 1 -0.69 23.85 -98.56
CA MET A 1 0.46 23.15 -97.94
C MET A 1 0.24 23.11 -96.43
N LYS A 2 0.30 21.91 -95.86
CA LYS A 2 0.03 21.54 -94.45
C LYS A 2 1.39 21.45 -93.66
N PRO A 3 1.39 21.30 -92.32
CA PRO A 3 2.13 22.11 -91.31
C PRO A 3 3.38 21.40 -90.72
N PRO A 4 4.02 21.88 -89.61
CA PRO A 4 3.63 21.45 -88.24
C PRO A 4 3.82 22.55 -87.14
N ILE A 5 2.95 22.75 -86.14
CA ILE A 5 2.63 21.97 -84.91
C ILE A 5 3.88 21.52 -84.13
N PHE A 6 4.32 22.37 -83.19
CA PHE A 6 5.23 22.00 -82.10
C PHE A 6 4.40 21.39 -80.96
N LEU A 7 4.40 20.06 -80.88
CA LEU A 7 4.02 19.31 -79.67
C LEU A 7 5.27 19.26 -78.78
N SER A 8 5.32 20.09 -77.73
CA SER A 8 6.34 19.98 -76.69
C SER A 8 6.01 18.79 -75.80
N ALA A 9 6.82 17.74 -75.94
CA ALA A 9 6.78 16.52 -75.17
C ALA A 9 7.11 16.82 -73.70
N ILE A 10 6.13 16.69 -72.82
CA ILE A 10 6.34 16.51 -71.39
C ILE A 10 6.91 15.10 -71.22
N CYS A 11 8.24 15.01 -71.13
CA CYS A 11 8.93 13.80 -70.71
C CYS A 11 8.52 13.45 -69.27
N LEU A 12 7.69 12.42 -69.14
CA LEU A 12 7.54 11.62 -67.94
C LEU A 12 8.90 11.02 -67.58
N LEU A 13 9.66 11.70 -66.72
CA LEU A 13 10.75 11.10 -65.96
C LEU A 13 10.12 10.20 -64.89
N LEU A 14 9.69 9.00 -65.30
CA LEU A 14 9.53 7.87 -64.39
C LEU A 14 10.95 7.45 -63.98
N SER A 15 11.47 8.10 -62.94
CA SER A 15 12.54 7.50 -62.15
C SER A 15 12.09 6.09 -61.78
N ALA A 16 12.93 5.09 -62.03
CA ALA A 16 12.77 3.73 -61.54
C ALA A 16 12.74 3.77 -60.00
N CYS A 17 11.57 4.06 -59.44
CA CYS A 17 11.27 3.81 -58.05
C CYS A 17 11.33 2.30 -57.93
N SER A 18 12.33 1.79 -57.21
CA SER A 18 12.25 0.45 -56.65
C SER A 18 10.91 0.36 -55.94
N GLU A 19 9.94 -0.37 -56.51
CA GLU A 19 8.57 -0.46 -55.99
C GLU A 19 8.57 -0.96 -54.54
N ASN A 20 9.62 -1.68 -54.16
CA ASN A 20 9.82 -2.29 -52.85
C ASN A 20 10.98 -1.62 -52.10
N ASP A 21 10.82 -0.36 -51.69
CA ASP A 21 11.79 0.32 -50.83
C ASP A 21 11.51 0.09 -49.34
N LEU A 22 12.27 0.76 -48.46
CA LEU A 22 12.06 0.64 -47.01
C LEU A 22 10.65 1.10 -46.59
N ALA A 23 10.10 2.14 -47.22
CA ALA A 23 8.77 2.66 -46.87
C ALA A 23 7.66 1.67 -47.25
N PHE A 24 7.80 1.01 -48.41
CA PHE A 24 6.96 -0.11 -48.80
C PHE A 24 6.99 -1.22 -47.74
N TYR A 25 8.18 -1.71 -47.39
CA TYR A 25 8.32 -2.82 -46.43
C TYR A 25 7.93 -2.47 -44.99
N GLN A 26 8.01 -1.20 -44.58
CA GLN A 26 7.52 -0.75 -43.27
C GLN A 26 6.00 -0.88 -43.12
N THR A 27 5.25 -0.87 -44.22
CA THR A 27 3.79 -1.02 -44.24
C THR A 27 3.34 -2.43 -44.67
N HIS A 28 4.23 -3.20 -45.31
CA HIS A 28 3.99 -4.57 -45.79
C HIS A 28 4.96 -5.57 -45.15
N ILE A 29 4.78 -5.80 -43.85
CA ILE A 29 5.78 -6.55 -43.09
C ILE A 29 5.88 -8.03 -43.48
N GLU A 30 4.79 -8.64 -43.96
CA GLU A 30 4.81 -10.02 -44.43
C GLU A 30 5.61 -10.15 -45.73
N ASP A 31 5.51 -9.17 -46.63
CA ASP A 31 6.33 -9.10 -47.84
C ASP A 31 7.80 -8.89 -47.50
N ALA A 32 8.10 -8.06 -46.49
CA ALA A 32 9.46 -7.87 -45.98
C ALA A 32 10.06 -9.17 -45.42
N LYS A 33 9.26 -9.96 -44.69
CA LYS A 33 9.67 -11.28 -44.17
C LYS A 33 9.91 -12.28 -45.31
N ALA A 34 9.03 -12.32 -46.30
CA ALA A 34 9.16 -13.19 -47.46
C ALA A 34 10.40 -12.85 -48.28
N LYS A 35 10.65 -11.56 -48.55
CA LYS A 35 11.87 -11.09 -49.22
C LYS A 35 13.11 -11.40 -48.38
N LEU A 36 13.09 -11.17 -47.06
CA LEU A 36 14.23 -11.51 -46.21
C LEU A 36 14.56 -13.02 -46.24
N LEU A 37 13.55 -13.89 -46.33
CA LEU A 37 13.74 -15.32 -46.49
C LEU A 37 14.35 -15.66 -47.85
N SER A 38 13.87 -15.06 -48.94
CA SER A 38 14.44 -15.29 -50.28
C SER A 38 15.91 -14.82 -50.35
N CYS A 39 16.23 -13.66 -49.77
CA CYS A 39 17.60 -13.13 -49.72
C CYS A 39 18.58 -14.05 -48.98
N ARG A 40 18.10 -14.79 -47.96
CA ARG A 40 18.93 -15.78 -47.25
C ARG A 40 19.22 -17.03 -48.08
N LEU A 41 18.34 -17.37 -49.02
CA LEU A 41 18.45 -18.57 -49.85
C LEU A 41 19.33 -18.34 -51.09
N THR A 42 19.40 -17.11 -51.62
CA THR A 42 20.12 -16.81 -52.88
C THR A 42 21.57 -16.36 -52.69
N THR A 43 22.06 -16.18 -51.45
CA THR A 43 23.41 -15.65 -51.12
C THR A 43 23.75 -14.27 -51.71
N GLU A 44 22.79 -13.58 -52.33
CA GLU A 44 22.94 -12.22 -52.87
C GLU A 44 22.75 -11.20 -51.74
N THR A 45 23.84 -10.84 -51.06
CA THR A 45 23.81 -9.96 -49.87
C THR A 45 23.87 -8.46 -50.18
N ASN A 46 24.07 -8.07 -51.44
CA ASN A 46 24.26 -6.68 -51.88
C ASN A 46 23.03 -6.06 -52.57
N ASP A 47 21.86 -6.69 -52.46
CA ASP A 47 20.61 -6.12 -52.96
C ASP A 47 20.07 -5.07 -51.96
N ASN A 48 19.92 -3.83 -52.42
CA ASN A 48 19.35 -2.73 -51.65
C ASN A 48 17.94 -3.07 -51.13
N GLU A 49 17.19 -3.89 -51.88
CA GLU A 49 15.87 -4.38 -51.47
C GLU A 49 15.98 -5.37 -50.29
N CYS A 50 16.96 -6.28 -50.30
CA CYS A 50 17.25 -7.18 -49.18
C CYS A 50 17.65 -6.41 -47.91
N TYR A 51 18.42 -5.33 -48.05
CA TYR A 51 18.74 -4.45 -46.92
C TYR A 51 17.49 -3.72 -46.41
N ALA A 52 16.67 -3.15 -47.30
CA ALA A 52 15.42 -2.48 -46.93
C ALA A 52 14.44 -3.41 -46.20
N ALA A 53 14.24 -4.63 -46.72
CA ALA A 53 13.42 -5.66 -46.08
C ALA A 53 13.95 -6.06 -44.70
N LYS A 54 15.27 -6.25 -44.56
CA LYS A 54 15.90 -6.52 -43.26
C LYS A 54 15.64 -5.40 -42.25
N VAL A 55 15.89 -4.15 -42.63
CA VAL A 55 15.69 -2.99 -41.75
C VAL A 55 14.23 -2.86 -41.34
N ALA A 56 13.27 -3.07 -42.25
CA ALA A 56 11.85 -3.05 -41.93
C ALA A 56 11.46 -4.15 -40.91
N VAL A 57 11.95 -5.38 -41.10
CA VAL A 57 11.72 -6.50 -40.18
C VAL A 57 12.31 -6.23 -38.80
N ASP A 58 13.54 -5.74 -38.72
CA ASP A 58 14.21 -5.41 -37.46
C ASP A 58 13.47 -4.27 -36.71
N GLN A 59 13.07 -3.21 -37.43
CA GLN A 59 12.30 -2.11 -36.85
C GLN A 59 10.91 -2.54 -36.38
N TYR A 60 10.22 -3.39 -37.15
CA TYR A 60 8.95 -3.96 -36.76
C TYR A 60 9.09 -4.82 -35.49
N ALA A 61 10.10 -5.69 -35.42
CA ALA A 61 10.32 -6.55 -34.26
C ALA A 61 10.50 -5.73 -32.98
N VAL A 62 11.29 -4.65 -33.03
CA VAL A 62 11.48 -3.73 -31.90
C VAL A 62 10.18 -3.02 -31.53
N LYS A 63 9.46 -2.43 -32.50
CA LYS A 63 8.18 -1.74 -32.25
C LYS A 63 7.11 -2.68 -31.69
N HIS A 64 7.03 -3.89 -32.23
CA HIS A 64 6.08 -4.91 -31.82
C HIS A 64 6.38 -5.40 -30.40
N ALA A 65 7.65 -5.68 -30.07
CA ALA A 65 8.06 -6.05 -28.72
C ALA A 65 7.77 -4.92 -27.70
N TYR A 66 8.02 -3.67 -28.07
CA TYR A 66 7.66 -2.51 -27.25
C TYR A 66 6.15 -2.40 -27.03
N SER A 67 5.35 -2.56 -28.08
CA SER A 67 3.88 -2.53 -27.99
C SER A 67 3.34 -3.63 -27.08
N ILE A 68 3.83 -4.87 -27.20
CA ILE A 68 3.47 -5.97 -26.30
C ILE A 68 3.83 -5.61 -24.85
N LYS A 69 5.03 -5.08 -24.61
CA LYS A 69 5.45 -4.66 -23.27
C LYS A 69 4.51 -3.62 -22.69
N GLN A 70 4.08 -2.63 -23.49
CA GLN A 70 3.13 -1.61 -23.05
C GLN A 70 1.75 -2.20 -22.73
N GLN A 71 1.26 -3.14 -23.55
CA GLN A 71 -0.01 -3.83 -23.27
C GLN A 71 0.05 -4.63 -21.96
N VAL A 72 1.16 -5.32 -21.70
CA VAL A 72 1.37 -6.05 -20.44
C VAL A 72 1.39 -5.09 -19.24
N ILE A 73 2.10 -3.97 -19.33
CA ILE A 73 2.14 -2.95 -18.26
C ILE A 73 0.74 -2.37 -18.02
N ALA A 74 0.02 -1.99 -19.07
CA ALA A 74 -1.34 -1.45 -18.96
C ALA A 74 -2.30 -2.46 -18.32
N LYS A 75 -2.19 -3.74 -18.67
CA LYS A 75 -2.97 -4.83 -18.06
C LYS A 75 -2.64 -4.99 -16.57
N GLN A 76 -1.36 -4.99 -16.21
CA GLN A 76 -0.92 -5.07 -14.81
C GLN A 76 -1.42 -3.88 -13.99
N GLN A 77 -1.33 -2.66 -14.52
CA GLN A 77 -1.84 -1.46 -13.87
C GLN A 77 -3.36 -1.51 -13.65
N THR A 78 -4.10 -2.03 -14.65
CA THR A 78 -5.55 -2.21 -14.54
C THR A 78 -5.90 -3.20 -13.43
N GLN A 79 -5.20 -4.35 -13.38
CA GLN A 79 -5.38 -5.35 -12.33
C GLN A 79 -5.05 -4.79 -10.94
N TYR A 80 -3.92 -4.10 -10.81
CA TYR A 80 -3.52 -3.45 -9.56
C TYR A 80 -4.59 -2.47 -9.05
N LYS A 81 -5.13 -1.60 -9.92
CA LYS A 81 -6.21 -0.68 -9.56
C LYS A 81 -7.49 -1.39 -9.11
N ALA A 82 -7.84 -2.50 -9.76
CA ALA A 82 -8.98 -3.33 -9.35
C ALA A 82 -8.76 -3.91 -7.95
N PHE A 83 -7.57 -4.45 -7.67
CA PHE A 83 -7.22 -4.98 -6.34
C PHE A 83 -7.24 -3.90 -5.25
N ILE A 84 -6.76 -2.67 -5.52
CA ILE A 84 -6.87 -1.57 -4.57
C ILE A 84 -8.34 -1.29 -4.20
N ALA A 85 -9.22 -1.23 -5.21
CA ALA A 85 -10.65 -0.96 -5.00
C ALA A 85 -11.38 -2.10 -4.27
N GLU A 86 -10.95 -3.34 -4.47
CA GLU A 86 -11.48 -4.53 -3.78
C GLU A 86 -11.00 -4.57 -2.32
N PHE A 87 -9.68 -4.55 -2.11
CA PHE A 87 -9.08 -4.78 -0.79
C PHE A 87 -9.30 -3.64 0.20
N SER A 88 -9.47 -2.40 -0.27
CA SER A 88 -9.79 -1.24 0.59
C SER A 88 -11.15 -1.36 1.31
N LYS A 89 -12.02 -2.25 0.83
CA LYS A 89 -13.35 -2.50 1.38
C LYS A 89 -13.38 -3.70 2.32
N LEU A 90 -12.34 -4.53 2.34
CA LEU A 90 -12.31 -5.73 3.17
C LEU A 90 -12.31 -5.39 4.67
N PRO A 91 -12.97 -6.21 5.50
CA PRO A 91 -12.72 -6.24 6.94
C PRO A 91 -11.25 -6.52 7.23
N TYR A 92 -10.73 -5.97 8.33
CA TYR A 92 -9.29 -6.06 8.65
C TYR A 92 -8.78 -7.50 8.71
N ARG A 93 -9.55 -8.43 9.29
CA ARG A 93 -9.16 -9.85 9.34
C ARG A 93 -9.08 -10.50 7.97
N ASP A 94 -10.03 -10.21 7.09
CA ASP A 94 -10.06 -10.77 5.74
C ASP A 94 -8.93 -10.17 4.89
N PHE A 95 -8.63 -8.89 5.11
CA PHE A 95 -7.47 -8.24 4.52
C PHE A 95 -6.16 -8.91 4.94
N LEU A 96 -5.98 -9.20 6.24
CA LEU A 96 -4.79 -9.91 6.74
C LEU A 96 -4.64 -11.29 6.09
N GLN A 97 -5.73 -12.05 5.96
CA GLN A 97 -5.69 -13.35 5.29
C GLN A 97 -5.23 -13.25 3.83
N GLN A 98 -5.62 -12.19 3.11
CA GLN A 98 -5.12 -11.95 1.76
C GLN A 98 -3.64 -11.56 1.76
N ALA A 99 -3.20 -10.77 2.74
CA ALA A 99 -1.83 -10.30 2.87
C ALA A 99 -0.85 -11.41 3.30
N ASP A 100 -1.29 -12.40 4.09
CA ASP A 100 -0.46 -13.52 4.54
C ASP A 100 0.05 -14.40 3.38
N ALA A 101 -0.64 -14.38 2.24
CA ALA A 101 -0.22 -15.08 1.03
C ALA A 101 0.90 -14.36 0.26
N CYS A 102 1.22 -13.11 0.62
CA CYS A 102 2.20 -12.28 -0.08
C CYS A 102 3.56 -12.26 0.62
N SER A 103 4.61 -12.54 -0.15
CA SER A 103 5.99 -12.25 0.27
C SER A 103 6.29 -10.75 0.14
N TRP A 104 7.23 -10.25 0.93
CA TRP A 104 7.76 -8.89 0.79
C TRP A 104 8.43 -8.64 -0.58
N SER A 105 8.86 -9.71 -1.26
CA SER A 105 9.49 -9.67 -2.58
C SER A 105 8.52 -9.93 -3.74
N ASP A 106 7.23 -10.18 -3.47
CA ASP A 106 6.24 -10.44 -4.50
C ASP A 106 5.79 -9.12 -5.16
N LEU A 107 6.18 -8.95 -6.42
CA LEU A 107 5.86 -7.77 -7.25
C LEU A 107 4.60 -7.97 -8.11
N SER A 108 3.78 -8.99 -7.84
CA SER A 108 2.50 -9.13 -8.50
C SER A 108 1.59 -7.94 -8.19
N PRO A 109 0.71 -7.55 -9.14
CA PRO A 109 -0.27 -6.48 -8.92
C PRO A 109 -1.10 -6.65 -7.63
N LYS A 110 -1.42 -7.90 -7.26
CA LYS A 110 -2.16 -8.24 -6.04
C LYS A 110 -1.37 -7.86 -4.78
N CYS A 111 -0.13 -8.35 -4.67
CA CYS A 111 0.68 -8.11 -3.47
C CYS A 111 1.14 -6.65 -3.36
N GLN A 112 1.39 -5.98 -4.48
CA GLN A 112 1.62 -4.53 -4.49
C GLN A 112 0.43 -3.77 -3.90
N ALA A 113 -0.80 -4.10 -4.31
CA ALA A 113 -2.00 -3.45 -3.80
C ALA A 113 -2.21 -3.69 -2.28
N LEU A 114 -1.99 -4.92 -1.80
CA LEU A 114 -2.09 -5.24 -0.38
C LEU A 114 -1.03 -4.50 0.45
N ASN A 115 0.22 -4.46 -0.02
CA ASN A 115 1.29 -3.76 0.68
C ASN A 115 1.02 -2.27 0.79
N GLU A 116 0.50 -1.64 -0.26
CA GLU A 116 0.15 -0.22 -0.26
C GLU A 116 -0.99 0.10 0.70
N LEU A 117 -2.00 -0.78 0.79
CA LEU A 117 -3.17 -0.56 1.62
C LEU A 117 -2.95 -0.87 3.11
N LYS A 118 -1.87 -1.57 3.46
CA LYS A 118 -1.64 -2.11 4.80
C LYS A 118 -1.82 -1.08 5.92
N GLU A 119 -1.15 0.07 5.79
CA GLU A 119 -1.19 1.12 6.80
C GLU A 119 -2.56 1.80 6.88
N ALA A 120 -3.20 2.05 5.73
CA ALA A 120 -4.52 2.67 5.68
C ALA A 120 -5.61 1.77 6.29
N VAL A 121 -5.56 0.46 6.01
CA VAL A 121 -6.51 -0.53 6.56
C VAL A 121 -6.27 -0.72 8.06
N LEU A 122 -5.01 -0.75 8.52
CA LEU A 122 -4.69 -0.76 9.96
C LEU A 122 -5.23 0.49 10.66
N ALA A 123 -5.02 1.68 10.09
CA ALA A 123 -5.53 2.93 10.67
C ALA A 123 -7.07 2.94 10.77
N LYS A 124 -7.77 2.45 9.73
CA LYS A 124 -9.22 2.28 9.73
C LYS A 124 -9.68 1.32 10.83
N GLU A 125 -8.97 0.21 11.02
CA GLU A 125 -9.29 -0.75 12.08
C GLU A 125 -9.07 -0.15 13.48
N ILE A 126 -7.96 0.55 13.70
CA ILE A 126 -7.69 1.25 14.97
C ILE A 126 -8.82 2.25 15.28
N ALA A 127 -9.25 3.03 14.28
CA ALA A 127 -10.37 3.96 14.44
C ALA A 127 -11.68 3.23 14.79
N ARG A 128 -11.98 2.12 14.11
CA ARG A 128 -13.15 1.27 14.41
C ARG A 128 -13.11 0.73 15.83
N LEU A 129 -11.97 0.19 16.27
CA LEU A 129 -11.80 -0.32 17.63
C LEU A 129 -12.03 0.79 18.66
N LYS A 130 -11.47 1.98 18.43
CA LYS A 130 -11.67 3.13 19.33
C LYS A 130 -13.10 3.64 19.37
N LEU A 131 -13.85 3.48 18.28
CA LEU A 131 -15.26 3.83 18.23
C LEU A 131 -16.10 2.85 19.04
N ASN A 132 -15.85 1.54 18.85
CA ASN A 132 -16.70 0.46 19.36
C ASN A 132 -16.40 0.04 20.80
N PHE A 133 -15.18 0.25 21.28
CA PHE A 133 -14.80 -0.12 22.65
C PHE A 133 -14.26 1.11 23.37
N LYS A 134 -14.76 1.38 24.58
CA LYS A 134 -14.30 2.52 25.39
C LYS A 134 -13.60 2.06 26.66
N SER A 135 -12.49 2.72 27.00
CA SER A 135 -11.87 2.63 28.32
C SER A 135 -11.61 1.17 28.76
N VAL A 136 -12.37 0.66 29.74
CA VAL A 136 -12.22 -0.69 30.30
C VAL A 136 -12.53 -1.77 29.26
N GLU A 137 -13.51 -1.57 28.40
CA GLU A 137 -13.88 -2.54 27.36
C GLU A 137 -12.74 -2.71 26.35
N MET A 138 -12.03 -1.63 26.04
CA MET A 138 -10.86 -1.68 25.15
C MET A 138 -9.68 -2.43 25.81
N ASP A 139 -9.48 -2.29 27.13
CA ASP A 139 -8.47 -3.07 27.87
C ASP A 139 -8.80 -4.57 27.83
N GLN A 140 -10.07 -4.92 28.04
CA GLN A 140 -10.56 -6.30 27.96
C GLN A 140 -10.39 -6.86 26.55
N TYR A 141 -10.80 -6.11 25.51
CA TYR A 141 -10.62 -6.49 24.12
C TYR A 141 -9.15 -6.72 23.78
N GLN A 142 -8.26 -5.80 24.18
CA GLN A 142 -6.82 -5.94 23.96
C GLN A 142 -6.29 -7.22 24.62
N ARG A 143 -6.62 -7.47 25.89
CA ARG A 143 -6.18 -8.69 26.59
C ARG A 143 -6.66 -9.95 25.90
N GLN A 144 -7.89 -9.98 25.41
CA GLN A 144 -8.44 -11.11 24.67
C GLN A 144 -7.75 -11.30 23.32
N ALA A 145 -7.59 -10.22 22.54
CA ALA A 145 -6.92 -10.24 21.24
C ALA A 145 -5.44 -10.67 21.34
N CYS A 146 -4.79 -10.34 22.46
CA CYS A 146 -3.39 -10.68 22.74
C CYS A 146 -3.23 -11.92 23.62
N ARG A 147 -4.31 -12.60 23.99
CA ARG A 147 -4.26 -13.87 24.73
C ARG A 147 -3.73 -14.90 23.74
N GLY A 148 -2.48 -15.32 23.90
CA GLY A 148 -1.83 -16.30 23.03
C GLY A 148 -2.65 -17.60 22.87
N GLY A 149 -2.23 -18.46 21.93
CA GLY A 149 -2.91 -19.72 21.64
C GLY A 149 -3.15 -19.92 20.14
N ILE A 150 -3.99 -20.90 19.79
CA ILE A 150 -4.25 -21.29 18.38
C ILE A 150 -4.91 -20.14 17.58
N SER A 151 -5.71 -19.30 18.23
CA SER A 151 -6.37 -18.15 17.61
C SER A 151 -5.56 -16.85 17.68
N PHE A 152 -4.29 -16.91 18.10
CA PHE A 152 -3.47 -15.72 18.23
C PHE A 152 -3.10 -15.18 16.85
N ASN A 153 -3.46 -13.92 16.60
CA ASN A 153 -3.04 -13.18 15.43
C ASN A 153 -2.28 -11.93 15.88
N LYS A 154 -1.00 -11.85 15.50
CA LYS A 154 -0.08 -10.78 15.92
C LYS A 154 -0.56 -9.41 15.47
N ASP A 155 -1.09 -9.29 14.26
CA ASP A 155 -1.55 -8.02 13.68
C ASP A 155 -2.85 -7.54 14.33
N VAL A 156 -3.77 -8.45 14.66
CA VAL A 156 -4.97 -8.12 15.45
C VAL A 156 -4.59 -7.65 16.86
N CYS A 157 -3.66 -8.35 17.54
CA CYS A 157 -3.14 -7.91 18.83
C CYS A 157 -2.43 -6.55 18.72
N HIS A 158 -1.70 -6.31 17.63
CA HIS A 158 -1.04 -5.03 17.37
C HIS A 158 -2.05 -3.90 17.23
N ALA A 159 -3.07 -4.06 16.36
CA ALA A 159 -4.13 -3.06 16.18
C ALA A 159 -4.84 -2.73 17.51
N ALA A 160 -5.19 -3.76 18.30
CA ALA A 160 -5.80 -3.58 19.61
C ALA A 160 -4.88 -2.83 20.59
N THR A 161 -3.58 -3.15 20.59
CA THR A 161 -2.59 -2.50 21.44
C THR A 161 -2.40 -1.03 21.08
N VAL A 162 -2.34 -0.71 19.78
CA VAL A 162 -2.22 0.67 19.31
C VAL A 162 -3.49 1.46 19.64
N ALA A 163 -4.67 0.91 19.38
CA ALA A 163 -5.95 1.53 19.74
C ALA A 163 -6.03 1.84 21.24
N MET A 164 -5.68 0.88 22.09
CA MET A 164 -5.67 1.05 23.54
C MET A 164 -4.68 2.12 23.99
N ARG A 165 -3.46 2.11 23.42
CA ARG A 165 -2.44 3.12 23.72
C ARG A 165 -2.94 4.52 23.37
N GLN A 166 -3.53 4.70 22.19
CA GLN A 166 -4.10 6.00 21.78
C GLN A 166 -5.19 6.47 22.74
N GLN A 167 -6.13 5.60 23.15
CA GLN A 167 -7.15 5.98 24.13
C GLN A 167 -6.55 6.36 25.48
N LYS A 168 -5.56 5.61 25.97
CA LYS A 168 -4.85 5.94 27.23
C LYS A 168 -4.18 7.31 27.12
N THR A 169 -3.49 7.59 26.02
CA THR A 169 -2.87 8.89 25.76
C THR A 169 -3.91 10.01 25.76
N GLU A 170 -5.01 9.85 25.03
CA GLU A 170 -6.09 10.85 24.99
C GLU A 170 -6.71 11.09 26.37
N ALA A 171 -6.90 10.04 27.18
CA ALA A 171 -7.42 10.16 28.54
C ALA A 171 -6.44 10.89 29.48
N ILE A 172 -5.15 10.59 29.38
CA ILE A 172 -4.10 11.30 30.13
C ILE A 172 -4.08 12.78 29.71
N SER A 173 -4.12 13.08 28.41
CA SER A 173 -4.16 14.47 27.93
C SER A 173 -5.38 15.23 28.47
N ARG A 174 -6.55 14.58 28.58
CA ARG A 174 -7.73 15.19 29.20
C ARG A 174 -7.52 15.50 30.69
N TYR A 175 -6.87 14.63 31.45
CA TYR A 175 -6.50 14.91 32.84
C TYR A 175 -5.54 16.10 32.94
N LEU A 176 -4.54 16.16 32.08
CA LEU A 176 -3.55 17.26 32.09
C LEU A 176 -4.18 18.60 31.71
N ALA A 177 -5.20 18.59 30.85
CA ALA A 177 -5.99 19.76 30.50
C ALA A 177 -6.98 20.18 31.60
N ASN A 178 -7.33 19.27 32.53
CA ASN A 178 -8.25 19.53 33.63
C ASN A 178 -7.65 19.02 34.95
N LYS A 179 -6.76 19.84 35.52
CA LYS A 179 -6.04 19.52 36.76
C LYS A 179 -6.96 19.26 37.96
N GLU A 180 -8.12 19.93 38.03
CA GLU A 180 -9.10 19.72 39.11
C GLU A 180 -9.67 18.30 39.10
N VAL A 181 -10.10 17.83 37.92
CA VAL A 181 -10.57 16.44 37.74
C VAL A 181 -9.46 15.45 38.06
N LEU A 182 -8.23 15.73 37.62
CA LEU A 182 -7.08 14.90 37.94
C LEU A 182 -6.85 14.81 39.46
N ALA A 183 -6.85 15.93 40.19
CA ALA A 183 -6.64 15.92 41.63
C ALA A 183 -7.75 15.21 42.40
N LYS A 184 -9.01 15.37 41.97
CA LYS A 184 -10.13 14.63 42.54
C LYS A 184 -9.94 13.13 42.37
N ASP A 185 -9.71 12.67 41.14
CA ASP A 185 -9.64 11.25 40.83
C ASP A 185 -8.36 10.60 41.38
N PHE A 186 -7.23 11.30 41.34
CA PHE A 186 -5.98 10.86 41.96
C PHE A 186 -6.15 10.70 43.48
N THR A 187 -6.76 11.69 44.15
CA THR A 187 -7.03 11.61 45.60
C THR A 187 -7.96 10.44 45.94
N ALA A 188 -9.00 10.22 45.14
CA ALA A 188 -9.89 9.08 45.33
C ALA A 188 -9.14 7.74 45.20
N CYS A 189 -8.31 7.59 44.16
CA CYS A 189 -7.48 6.41 43.95
C CYS A 189 -6.47 6.17 45.08
N ARG A 190 -5.88 7.23 45.61
CA ARG A 190 -5.00 7.18 46.78
C ARG A 190 -5.73 6.64 48.02
N LEU A 191 -6.93 7.14 48.30
CA LEU A 191 -7.74 6.68 49.43
C LEU A 191 -8.13 5.20 49.27
N GLU A 192 -8.57 4.80 48.07
CA GLU A 192 -8.87 3.40 47.77
C GLU A 192 -7.65 2.49 47.95
N PHE A 193 -6.45 2.97 47.59
CA PHE A 193 -5.21 2.21 47.74
C PHE A 193 -4.87 1.97 49.21
N TYR A 194 -4.98 2.99 50.07
CA TYR A 194 -4.75 2.81 51.51
C TYR A 194 -5.76 1.87 52.15
N GLN A 195 -7.05 2.01 51.82
CA GLN A 195 -8.09 1.09 52.30
C GLN A 195 -7.84 -0.35 51.85
N ALA A 196 -7.30 -0.54 50.64
CA ALA A 196 -6.96 -1.86 50.11
C ALA A 196 -5.75 -2.49 50.82
N ILE A 197 -4.76 -1.69 51.20
CA ILE A 197 -3.62 -2.15 52.01
C ILE A 197 -4.07 -2.56 53.42
N GLU A 198 -4.90 -1.73 54.07
CA GLU A 198 -5.43 -2.03 55.41
C GLU A 198 -6.22 -3.35 55.47
N LYS A 199 -6.85 -3.72 54.35
CA LYS A 199 -7.62 -4.97 54.20
C LYS A 199 -6.77 -6.14 53.67
N ASP A 200 -5.46 -5.99 53.55
CA ASP A 200 -4.53 -6.97 52.95
C ASP A 200 -4.95 -7.47 51.55
N GLN A 201 -5.70 -6.65 50.80
CA GLN A 201 -6.17 -6.99 49.45
C GLN A 201 -5.08 -6.78 48.40
N PHE A 202 -4.13 -5.88 48.66
CA PHE A 202 -3.04 -5.54 47.75
C PHE A 202 -1.74 -5.32 48.51
N LYS A 203 -0.66 -5.92 48.02
CA LYS A 203 0.68 -5.81 48.62
C LYS A 203 1.51 -4.65 48.08
N ASN A 204 1.13 -4.06 46.94
CA ASN A 204 1.84 -2.93 46.34
C ASN A 204 0.96 -2.11 45.39
N GLU A 205 1.38 -0.86 45.17
CA GLU A 205 0.72 0.12 44.30
C GLU A 205 0.59 -0.36 42.86
N LYS A 206 1.64 -0.99 42.31
CA LYS A 206 1.65 -1.48 40.93
C LYS A 206 0.52 -2.48 40.67
N GLY A 207 0.31 -3.42 41.59
CA GLY A 207 -0.78 -4.39 41.54
C GLY A 207 -2.15 -3.71 41.62
N PHE A 208 -2.29 -2.72 42.50
CA PHE A 208 -3.51 -1.92 42.64
C PHE A 208 -3.86 -1.18 41.34
N LEU A 209 -2.89 -0.45 40.76
CA LEU A 209 -3.08 0.34 39.54
C LEU A 209 -3.35 -0.55 38.32
N ASN A 210 -2.65 -1.67 38.17
CA ASN A 210 -2.84 -2.58 37.03
C ASN A 210 -4.26 -3.17 36.94
N ASN A 211 -4.97 -3.23 38.07
CA ASN A 211 -6.33 -3.76 38.16
C ASN A 211 -7.42 -2.67 38.10
N ARG A 212 -7.04 -1.39 38.18
CA ARG A 212 -7.97 -0.26 38.14
C ARG A 212 -7.60 0.69 37.01
N TYR A 213 -8.28 0.54 35.88
CA TYR A 213 -8.01 1.30 34.66
C TYR A 213 -7.98 2.83 34.89
N HIS A 214 -8.97 3.37 35.61
CA HIS A 214 -9.05 4.81 35.86
C HIS A 214 -7.91 5.30 36.77
N CYS A 215 -7.58 4.57 37.84
CA CYS A 215 -6.45 4.91 38.72
C CYS A 215 -5.11 4.85 38.01
N TYR A 216 -4.92 3.86 37.13
CA TYR A 216 -3.74 3.83 36.27
C TYR A 216 -3.59 5.11 35.45
N LEU A 217 -4.68 5.60 34.84
CA LEU A 217 -4.65 6.82 34.04
C LEU A 217 -4.36 8.07 34.88
N ALA A 218 -5.04 8.22 36.03
CA ALA A 218 -4.82 9.34 36.94
C ALA A 218 -3.38 9.36 37.48
N ALA A 219 -2.87 8.23 37.94
CA ALA A 219 -1.49 8.11 38.41
C ALA A 219 -0.47 8.41 37.29
N LYS A 220 -0.74 7.98 36.05
CA LYS A 220 0.11 8.31 34.90
C LYS A 220 0.08 9.78 34.52
N ALA A 221 -1.05 10.46 34.65
CA ALA A 221 -1.14 11.90 34.44
C ALA A 221 -0.42 12.67 35.56
N ALA A 222 -0.63 12.30 36.82
CA ALA A 222 0.06 12.88 37.97
C ALA A 222 1.59 12.73 37.88
N ASN A 223 2.08 11.59 37.39
CA ASN A 223 3.50 11.35 37.12
C ASN A 223 4.10 12.35 36.13
N GLN A 224 3.34 12.79 35.12
CA GLN A 224 3.79 13.84 34.18
C GLN A 224 3.83 15.23 34.82
N LEU A 225 3.19 15.41 35.97
CA LEU A 225 3.26 16.62 36.80
C LEU A 225 4.29 16.49 37.94
N GLY A 226 5.07 15.40 37.97
CA GLY A 226 6.11 15.18 38.98
C GLY A 226 5.65 14.47 40.26
N VAL A 227 4.43 13.91 40.28
CA VAL A 227 3.91 13.13 41.41
C VAL A 227 4.01 11.63 41.10
N TYR A 228 4.97 10.94 41.71
CA TYR A 228 5.44 9.64 41.24
C TYR A 228 4.77 8.43 41.90
N SER A 229 4.07 8.64 43.02
CA SER A 229 3.38 7.59 43.77
C SER A 229 2.06 8.11 44.34
N LEU A 230 1.09 7.21 44.51
CA LEU A 230 -0.11 7.47 45.31
C LEU A 230 0.20 7.86 46.77
N ASN A 231 1.43 7.73 47.26
CA ASN A 231 1.80 8.22 48.59
C ASN A 231 2.01 9.74 48.67
N GLU A 232 2.15 10.42 47.53
CA GLU A 232 2.36 11.87 47.44
C GLU A 232 1.01 12.60 47.31
N SER A 233 0.97 13.90 47.63
CA SER A 233 -0.18 14.77 47.30
C SER A 233 -0.03 15.34 45.91
N LEU A 234 -1.15 15.47 45.21
CA LEU A 234 -1.21 16.24 43.98
C LEU A 234 -1.76 17.63 44.30
N ASP A 235 -0.86 18.61 44.42
CA ASP A 235 -1.22 19.99 44.64
C ASP A 235 -1.50 20.67 43.29
N VAL A 236 -2.73 21.14 43.11
CA VAL A 236 -3.14 21.86 41.89
C VAL A 236 -2.84 23.34 42.09
N ASN A 237 -1.63 23.75 41.72
CA ASN A 237 -1.32 25.16 41.46
C ASN A 237 -1.71 25.55 40.03
#